data_AF-A0A7H4MY24-F1
#
_entry.id   AF-A0A7H4MY24-F1
#
_cell.length_a   1.000
_cell.length_b   1.000
_cell.length_c   1.000
_cell.angle_alpha   90.00
_cell.angle_beta   90.00
_cell.angle_gamma   90.00
#
_symmetry.space_group_name_H-M   'P 1'
#
loop_
_entity.id
_entity.type
_entity.pdbx_description
1 polymer ?
#
loop_
_entity_poly.entity_id
_entity_poly.type
_entity_poly.pdbx_seq_one_letter_code
_entity_poly.pdbx_strand_id
1 'polypeptide(L)'
;MLITLWVFIGVEGAVVVSARARNKQDVGRATLLAVLSALAVYLLVTLLSLGVVPRSELAEIRNPSMAGLMVNMMGSWGEIVIAAGLIISVCGAYLSWTIMAAEVPYLAATHKAFPRLFARTNKNNAPSASLWLTNVSVQASLVLIWLTAQITTRC
;
A
#
# COMPACT_ATOMS: atom_id res chain seq x y z
N MET A 1 -7.89 16.33 5.46
CA MET A 1 -6.45 16.38 5.82
C MET A 1 -5.86 15.01 6.18
N LEU A 2 -6.57 14.10 6.85
CA LEU A 2 -6.05 12.75 7.13
C LEU A 2 -5.68 11.95 5.87
N ILE A 3 -6.55 11.98 4.86
CA ILE A 3 -6.36 11.22 3.61
C ILE A 3 -5.12 11.70 2.83
N THR A 4 -4.84 13.00 2.82
CA THR A 4 -3.70 13.57 2.08
C THR A 4 -2.35 13.17 2.68
N LEU A 5 -2.26 13.02 4.00
CA LEU A 5 -1.03 12.53 4.65
C LEU A 5 -0.87 11.02 4.48
N TRP A 6 -1.98 10.27 4.58
CA TRP A 6 -1.99 8.82 4.46
C TRP A 6 -1.40 8.35 3.12
N VAL A 7 -1.66 9.10 2.06
CA VAL A 7 -1.19 8.84 0.70
C VAL A 7 0.35 8.89 0.54
N PHE A 8 1.07 9.58 1.45
CA PHE A 8 2.53 9.63 1.44
C PHE A 8 3.19 8.64 2.41
N ILE A 9 2.40 7.86 3.16
CA ILE A 9 2.92 6.76 3.98
C ILE A 9 3.47 5.68 3.03
N GLY A 10 4.73 5.30 3.23
CA GLY A 10 5.44 4.33 2.40
C GLY A 10 6.81 4.78 1.93
N VAL A 11 7.13 6.08 2.02
CA VAL A 11 8.48 6.61 1.71
C VAL A 11 9.54 6.00 2.63
N GLU A 12 9.17 5.72 3.88
CA GLU A 12 9.99 5.01 4.86
C GLU A 12 10.35 3.58 4.43
N GLY A 13 9.48 2.93 3.63
CA GLY A 13 9.72 1.58 3.12
C GLY A 13 10.97 1.49 2.24
N ALA A 14 11.32 2.59 1.55
CA ALA A 14 12.56 2.65 0.78
C ALA A 14 13.80 2.53 1.67
N VAL A 15 13.76 3.06 2.90
CA VAL A 15 14.87 2.95 3.87
C VAL A 15 14.98 1.52 4.38
N VAL A 16 13.85 0.89 4.73
CA VAL A 16 13.83 -0.50 5.19
C VAL A 16 14.38 -1.45 4.12
N VAL A 17 13.99 -1.25 2.85
CA VAL A 17 14.42 -2.10 1.74
C VAL A 17 15.81 -1.70 1.20
N SER A 18 16.34 -0.53 1.57
CA SER A 18 17.68 -0.08 1.15
C SER A 18 18.80 -1.05 1.52
N ALA A 19 18.62 -1.84 2.58
CA ALA A 19 19.56 -2.88 3.00
C ALA A 19 19.75 -3.98 1.93
N ARG A 20 18.77 -4.17 1.04
CA ARG A 20 18.82 -5.11 -0.08
C ARG A 20 19.27 -4.47 -1.40
N ALA A 21 19.44 -3.15 -1.46
CA ALA A 21 19.80 -2.46 -2.69
C ALA A 21 21.27 -2.70 -3.06
N ARG A 22 21.53 -2.92 -4.36
CA ARG A 22 22.89 -3.11 -4.88
C ARG A 22 23.75 -1.85 -4.70
N ASN A 23 23.16 -0.67 -4.89
CA ASN A 23 23.78 0.64 -4.69
C ASN A 23 22.88 1.54 -3.85
N LYS A 24 23.43 2.13 -2.78
CA LYS A 24 22.67 3.02 -1.88
C LYS A 24 22.28 4.36 -2.52
N GLN A 25 23.06 4.83 -3.49
CA GLN A 25 22.79 6.09 -4.21
C GLN A 25 21.53 6.00 -5.07
N ASP A 26 21.24 4.81 -5.62
CA ASP A 26 20.08 4.58 -6.46
C ASP A 26 18.78 4.61 -5.64
N VAL A 27 18.83 4.22 -4.37
CA VAL A 27 17.68 4.26 -3.45
C VAL A 27 17.20 5.69 -3.27
N GLY A 28 18.09 6.63 -2.98
CA GLY A 28 17.73 8.03 -2.76
C GLY A 28 17.09 8.68 -4.00
N ARG A 29 17.66 8.41 -5.18
CA ARG A 29 17.12 8.89 -6.46
C ARG A 29 15.77 8.25 -6.78
N ALA A 30 15.63 6.95 -6.57
CA ALA A 30 14.37 6.23 -6.78
C ALA A 30 13.26 6.76 -5.86
N THR A 31 13.55 7.00 -4.58
CA THR A 31 12.59 7.59 -3.64
C THR A 31 12.17 8.99 -4.07
N LEU A 32 13.12 9.84 -4.46
CA LEU A 32 12.80 11.20 -4.89
C LEU A 32 11.92 11.20 -6.15
N LEU A 33 12.27 10.38 -7.14
CA LEU A 33 11.47 10.23 -8.36
C LEU A 33 10.09 9.66 -8.06
N ALA A 34 9.98 8.67 -7.18
CA ALA A 34 8.71 8.09 -6.75
C ALA A 34 7.79 9.13 -6.08
N VAL A 35 8.33 9.93 -5.16
CA VAL A 35 7.56 10.99 -4.48
C VAL A 35 7.11 12.08 -5.45
N LEU A 36 8.03 12.57 -6.31
CA LEU A 36 7.70 13.62 -7.28
C LEU A 36 6.67 13.16 -8.31
N SER A 37 6.81 11.93 -8.82
CA SER A 37 5.85 11.33 -9.75
C SER A 37 4.49 11.10 -9.10
N ALA A 38 4.45 10.55 -7.88
CA ALA A 38 3.21 10.37 -7.13
C ALA A 38 2.51 11.71 -6.88
N LEU A 39 3.26 12.74 -6.45
CA LEU A 39 2.74 14.08 -6.24
C LEU A 39 2.14 14.66 -7.53
N ALA A 40 2.86 14.55 -8.65
CA ALA A 40 2.37 15.03 -9.94
C ALA A 40 1.08 14.32 -10.36
N VAL A 41 1.03 12.98 -10.24
CA VAL A 41 -0.18 12.20 -10.55
C VAL A 41 -1.35 12.60 -9.66
N TYR A 42 -1.13 12.77 -8.34
CA TYR A 42 -2.21 13.18 -7.44
C TYR A 42 -2.73 14.58 -7.73
N LEU A 43 -1.84 15.52 -8.05
CA LEU A 43 -2.24 16.86 -8.47
C LEU A 43 -3.08 16.81 -9.75
N LEU A 44 -2.64 16.05 -10.75
CA LEU A 44 -3.36 15.89 -12.01
C LEU A 44 -4.75 15.27 -11.79
N VAL A 45 -4.83 14.16 -11.05
CA VAL A 45 -6.11 13.48 -10.76
C VAL A 45 -7.06 14.40 -10.02
N THR A 46 -6.56 15.15 -9.02
CA THR A 46 -7.39 16.06 -8.22
C THR A 46 -7.88 17.26 -9.04
N LEU A 47 -6.98 17.91 -9.78
CA LEU A 47 -7.31 19.09 -10.58
C LEU A 47 -8.22 18.76 -11.76
N LEU A 48 -7.98 17.64 -12.45
CA LEU A 48 -8.83 17.18 -13.54
C LEU A 48 -10.22 16.81 -13.03
N SER A 49 -10.33 16.11 -11.90
CA SER A 49 -11.63 15.76 -11.31
C SER A 49 -12.46 17.01 -11.00
N LEU A 50 -11.84 18.00 -10.34
CA LEU A 50 -12.49 19.27 -9.99
C LEU A 50 -12.78 20.17 -11.20
N GLY A 51 -12.05 19.99 -12.30
CA GLY A 51 -12.25 20.74 -13.55
C GLY A 51 -13.43 20.20 -14.38
N VAL A 52 -13.78 18.93 -14.23
CA VAL A 52 -14.84 18.28 -15.01
C VAL A 52 -16.19 18.27 -14.27
N VAL A 53 -16.20 18.09 -12.93
CA VAL A 53 -17.44 17.95 -12.16
C VAL A 53 -17.50 18.94 -10.98
N PRO A 54 -18.66 19.58 -10.72
CA PRO A 54 -18.85 20.44 -9.56
C PRO A 54 -18.61 19.70 -8.23
N ARG A 55 -18.06 20.39 -7.23
CA ARG A 55 -17.74 19.81 -5.91
C ARG A 55 -18.92 19.13 -5.21
N SER A 56 -20.15 19.61 -5.45
CA SER A 56 -21.37 19.05 -4.86
C SER A 56 -21.68 17.65 -5.39
N GLU A 57 -21.50 17.39 -6.69
CA GLU A 57 -21.71 16.06 -7.28
C GLU A 57 -20.59 15.09 -6.91
N LEU A 58 -19.33 15.56 -6.85
CA LEU A 58 -18.20 14.72 -6.44
C LEU A 58 -18.33 14.17 -5.02
N ALA A 59 -19.03 14.89 -4.13
CA ALA A 59 -19.27 14.44 -2.76
C ALA A 59 -20.31 13.32 -2.66
N GLU A 60 -21.21 13.21 -3.64
CA GLU A 60 -22.25 12.17 -3.68
C GLU A 60 -21.80 10.91 -4.44
N ILE A 61 -20.77 11.01 -5.29
CA ILE A 61 -20.22 9.86 -6.01
C ILE A 61 -19.49 8.93 -5.04
N ARG A 62 -19.94 7.67 -5.03
CA ARG A 62 -19.35 6.58 -4.25
C ARG A 62 -17.90 6.34 -4.70
N ASN A 63 -16.97 6.33 -3.75
CA ASN A 63 -15.55 6.06 -4.01
C ASN A 63 -15.40 4.70 -4.71
N PRO A 64 -14.63 4.58 -5.82
CA PRO A 64 -13.68 5.54 -6.40
C PRO A 64 -14.31 6.54 -7.40
N SER A 65 -14.26 7.84 -7.08
CA SER A 65 -14.92 8.90 -7.86
C SER A 65 -14.41 9.05 -9.31
N MET A 66 -13.16 8.63 -9.58
CA MET A 66 -12.57 8.64 -10.93
C MET A 66 -13.16 7.58 -11.86
N ALA A 67 -13.68 6.46 -11.33
CA ALA A 67 -14.30 5.44 -12.17
C ALA A 67 -15.60 5.95 -12.81
N GLY A 68 -16.44 6.65 -12.03
CA GLY A 68 -17.65 7.28 -12.54
C GLY A 68 -17.38 8.38 -13.56
N LEU A 69 -16.34 9.19 -13.35
CA LEU A 69 -15.86 10.19 -14.31
C LEU A 69 -15.41 9.57 -15.64
N MET A 70 -14.63 8.49 -15.58
CA MET A 70 -14.12 7.81 -16.77
C MET A 70 -15.25 7.19 -17.60
N VAL A 71 -16.29 6.66 -16.95
CA VAL A 71 -17.49 6.14 -17.63
C VAL A 71 -18.25 7.25 -18.34
N ASN A 72 -18.40 8.42 -17.71
CA ASN A 72 -19.06 9.57 -18.34
C ASN A 72 -18.30 10.10 -19.57
N MET A 73 -16.98 9.95 -19.62
CA MET A 73 -16.14 10.44 -20.73
C MET A 73 -15.86 9.40 -21.83
N MET A 74 -15.72 8.12 -21.48
CA MET A 74 -15.26 7.05 -22.38
C MET A 74 -16.28 5.91 -22.55
N GLY A 75 -17.45 6.00 -21.91
CA GLY A 75 -18.46 4.95 -21.90
C GLY A 75 -18.06 3.74 -21.04
N SER A 76 -18.74 2.60 -21.22
CA SER A 76 -18.55 1.38 -20.44
C SER A 76 -17.13 0.80 -20.47
N TRP A 77 -16.33 1.14 -21.49
CA TRP A 77 -14.93 0.70 -21.57
C TRP A 77 -14.02 1.38 -20.53
N GLY A 78 -14.37 2.60 -20.12
CA GLY A 78 -13.62 3.36 -19.10
C GLY A 78 -13.61 2.68 -17.74
N GLU A 79 -14.72 2.02 -17.37
CA GLU A 79 -14.84 1.28 -16.11
C GLU A 79 -13.86 0.12 -16.04
N ILE A 80 -13.75 -0.65 -17.12
CA ILE A 80 -12.91 -1.86 -17.20
C ILE A 80 -11.43 -1.48 -17.06
N VAL A 81 -11.00 -0.41 -17.73
CA VAL A 81 -9.61 0.07 -17.66
C VAL A 81 -9.26 0.51 -16.23
N ILE A 82 -10.15 1.25 -15.58
CA ILE A 82 -9.94 1.70 -14.19
C ILE A 82 -9.96 0.51 -13.23
N ALA A 83 -10.90 -0.43 -13.38
CA ALA A 83 -10.97 -1.63 -12.55
C ALA A 83 -9.71 -2.50 -12.67
N ALA A 84 -9.22 -2.73 -13.90
CA ALA A 84 -7.98 -3.46 -14.13
C ALA A 84 -6.77 -2.74 -13.52
N GLY A 85 -6.67 -1.42 -13.70
CA GLY A 85 -5.62 -0.59 -13.10
C GLY A 85 -5.64 -0.65 -11.58
N LEU A 86 -6.83 -0.60 -10.97
CA LEU A 86 -7.01 -0.74 -9.52
C LEU A 86 -6.55 -2.11 -9.03
N ILE A 87 -6.89 -3.21 -9.72
CA ILE A 87 -6.44 -4.55 -9.33
C ILE A 87 -4.91 -4.62 -9.34
N ILE A 88 -4.27 -4.17 -10.42
CA ILE A 88 -2.80 -4.18 -10.54
C ILE A 88 -2.17 -3.33 -9.43
N SER A 89 -2.72 -2.13 -9.18
CA SER A 89 -2.24 -1.22 -8.14
C SER A 89 -2.35 -1.83 -6.74
N VAL A 90 -3.49 -2.40 -6.40
CA VAL A 90 -3.73 -3.03 -5.09
C VAL A 90 -2.83 -4.25 -4.89
N CYS A 91 -2.68 -5.09 -5.93
CA CYS A 91 -1.76 -6.24 -5.87
C CYS A 91 -0.31 -5.80 -5.66
N GLY A 92 0.14 -4.75 -6.36
CA GLY A 92 1.48 -4.19 -6.19
C GLY A 92 1.70 -3.62 -4.79
N ALA A 93 0.75 -2.85 -4.28
CA ALA A 93 0.79 -2.31 -2.92
C ALA A 93 0.83 -3.43 -1.86
N TYR A 94 0.00 -4.45 -2.03
CA TYR A 94 -0.05 -5.61 -1.13
C TYR A 94 1.29 -6.35 -1.08
N LEU A 95 1.93 -6.58 -2.24
CA LEU A 95 3.25 -7.20 -2.30
C LEU A 95 4.31 -6.34 -1.60
N SER A 96 4.33 -5.04 -1.88
CA SER A 96 5.28 -4.09 -1.27
C SER A 96 5.19 -4.09 0.26
N TRP A 97 3.97 -3.99 0.81
CA TRP A 97 3.74 -3.99 2.25
C TRP A 97 4.11 -5.33 2.90
N THR A 98 3.84 -6.45 2.22
CA THR A 98 4.22 -7.79 2.72
C THR A 98 5.74 -7.92 2.87
N ILE A 99 6.50 -7.43 1.89
CA ILE A 99 7.97 -7.43 1.94
C ILE A 99 8.47 -6.54 3.08
N MET A 100 7.92 -5.33 3.21
CA MET A 100 8.31 -4.39 4.27
C MET A 100 8.04 -4.97 5.65
N ALA A 101 6.86 -5.57 5.87
CA ALA A 101 6.49 -6.20 7.13
C ALA A 101 7.43 -7.36 7.51
N ALA A 102 7.94 -8.11 6.53
CA ALA A 102 8.87 -9.20 6.78
C ALA A 102 10.31 -8.73 7.06
N GLU A 103 10.71 -7.60 6.50
CA GLU A 103 12.05 -7.04 6.69
C GLU A 103 12.27 -6.44 8.07
N VAL A 104 11.26 -5.80 8.66
CA VAL A 104 11.41 -5.17 9.98
C VAL A 104 11.85 -6.18 11.08
N PRO A 105 11.19 -7.34 11.26
CA PRO A 105 11.62 -8.34 12.23
C PRO A 105 12.96 -9.00 11.86
N TYR A 106 13.24 -9.16 10.56
CA TYR A 106 14.49 -9.74 10.08
C TYR A 106 15.70 -8.85 10.39
N LEU A 107 15.60 -7.54 10.10
CA LEU A 107 16.62 -6.56 10.44
C LEU A 107 16.79 -6.46 11.97
N ALA A 108 15.69 -6.44 12.73
CA ALA A 108 15.74 -6.45 14.19
C ALA A 108 16.46 -7.69 14.76
N ALA A 109 16.20 -8.87 14.19
CA ALA A 109 16.88 -10.11 14.57
C ALA A 109 18.37 -10.10 14.21
N THR A 110 18.72 -9.51 13.07
CA THR A 110 20.11 -9.33 12.62
C THR A 110 20.90 -8.41 13.57
N HIS A 111 20.25 -7.37 14.09
CA HIS A 111 20.82 -6.47 15.11
C HIS A 111 20.74 -6.99 16.55
N LYS A 112 20.39 -8.27 16.76
CA LYS A 112 20.24 -8.93 18.08
C LYS A 112 19.15 -8.33 18.99
N ALA A 113 18.26 -7.50 18.45
CA ALA A 113 17.10 -6.97 19.16
C ALA A 113 15.90 -7.94 19.16
N PHE A 114 15.97 -9.01 18.35
CA PHE A 114 14.93 -10.02 18.22
C PHE A 114 15.51 -11.45 18.26
N PRO A 115 14.71 -12.48 18.56
CA PRO A 115 15.18 -13.86 18.62
C PRO A 115 15.86 -14.30 17.31
N ARG A 116 16.99 -15.00 17.42
CA ARG A 116 17.82 -15.44 16.27
C ARG A 116 17.07 -16.30 15.25
N LEU A 117 15.93 -16.89 15.64
CA LEU A 117 15.07 -17.65 14.74
C LEU A 117 14.59 -16.81 13.55
N PHE A 118 14.37 -15.50 13.75
CA PHE A 118 13.88 -14.57 12.72
C PHE A 118 14.99 -14.01 11.81
N ALA A 119 16.26 -14.26 12.13
CA ALA A 119 17.39 -13.91 11.27
C ALA A 119 17.68 -14.99 10.20
N ARG A 120 16.94 -16.11 10.21
CA ARG A 120 17.10 -17.16 9.19
C ARG A 120 16.38 -16.79 7.89
N THR A 121 17.09 -16.90 6.78
CA THR A 121 16.54 -16.81 5.42
C THR A 121 16.35 -18.20 4.81
N ASN A 122 15.44 -18.31 3.85
CA ASN A 122 15.26 -19.52 3.04
C ASN A 122 16.26 -19.59 1.87
N LYS A 123 16.19 -20.65 1.04
CA LYS A 123 17.04 -20.84 -0.14
C LYS A 123 17.00 -19.69 -1.16
N ASN A 124 15.94 -18.89 -1.15
CA ASN A 124 15.73 -17.74 -2.03
C ASN A 124 16.06 -16.40 -1.35
N ASN A 125 16.80 -16.41 -0.22
CA ASN A 125 17.15 -15.22 0.57
C ASN A 125 15.95 -14.42 1.10
N ALA A 126 14.77 -15.06 1.23
CA ALA A 126 13.59 -14.46 1.83
C ALA A 126 13.45 -14.85 3.32
N PRO A 127 13.05 -13.92 4.20
CA PRO A 127 12.94 -14.15 5.65
C PRO A 127 11.63 -14.89 5.98
N SER A 128 11.63 -16.22 5.81
CA SER A 128 10.43 -17.06 5.94
C SER A 128 9.85 -17.08 7.35
N ALA A 129 10.68 -17.04 8.39
CA ALA A 129 10.22 -17.01 9.78
C ALA A 129 9.47 -15.71 10.10
N SER A 130 9.98 -14.57 9.61
CA SER A 130 9.34 -13.26 9.76
C SER A 130 8.01 -13.19 9.00
N LEU A 131 7.96 -13.75 7.79
CA LEU A 131 6.72 -13.84 7.00
C LEU A 131 5.62 -14.64 7.70
N TRP A 132 5.97 -15.78 8.31
CA TRP A 132 5.00 -16.58 9.06
C TRP A 132 4.48 -15.84 10.30
N LEU A 133 5.37 -15.17 11.03
CA LEU A 133 4.98 -14.38 12.20
C LEU A 133 4.00 -13.27 11.85
N THR A 134 4.32 -12.47 10.83
CA THR A 134 3.45 -11.36 10.42
C THR A 134 2.13 -11.87 9.87
N ASN A 135 2.14 -12.92 9.06
CA ASN A 135 0.91 -13.49 8.51
C ASN A 135 0.00 -14.06 9.62
N VAL A 136 0.54 -14.83 10.56
CA VAL A 136 -0.22 -15.35 11.71
C VAL A 136 -0.77 -14.22 12.56
N SER A 137 0.01 -13.17 12.79
CA SER A 137 -0.42 -12.00 13.58
C SER A 137 -1.58 -11.25 12.89
N VAL A 138 -1.50 -11.07 11.57
CA VAL A 138 -2.58 -10.47 10.78
C VAL A 138 -3.83 -11.34 10.82
N GLN A 139 -3.70 -12.65 10.58
CA GLN A 139 -4.84 -13.57 10.61
C GLN A 139 -5.50 -13.61 12.00
N ALA A 140 -4.72 -13.66 13.08
CA ALA A 140 -5.25 -13.62 14.43
C ALA A 140 -6.01 -12.30 14.69
N SER A 141 -5.46 -11.17 14.23
CA SER A 141 -6.11 -9.86 14.36
C SER A 141 -7.43 -9.82 13.58
N LEU A 142 -7.46 -10.36 12.35
CA LEU A 142 -8.67 -10.45 11.54
C LEU A 142 -9.74 -11.33 12.19
N VAL A 143 -9.37 -12.47 12.76
CA VAL A 143 -10.27 -13.35 13.49
C VAL A 143 -10.82 -12.65 14.74
N LEU A 144 -9.99 -11.94 15.49
CA LEU A 144 -10.42 -11.16 16.65
C LEU A 144 -11.39 -10.03 16.27
N ILE A 145 -11.12 -9.31 15.18
CA ILE A 145 -12.01 -8.28 14.65
C ILE A 145 -13.34 -8.90 14.23
N TRP A 146 -13.32 -10.05 13.55
CA TRP A 146 -14.53 -10.75 13.14
C TRP A 146 -15.36 -11.20 14.34
N LEU A 147 -14.72 -11.77 15.37
CA LEU A 147 -15.39 -12.18 16.61
C LEU A 147 -16.00 -10.98 17.36
N THR A 148 -15.25 -9.87 17.49
CA THR A 148 -15.76 -8.66 18.14
C THR A 148 -16.86 -7.98 17.34
N ALA A 149 -16.77 -7.92 16.01
CA ALA A 149 -17.82 -7.41 15.16
C ALA A 149 -19.13 -8.22 15.28
N GLN A 150 -19.04 -9.55 15.41
CA GLN A 150 -20.20 -10.40 15.68
C GLN A 150 -20.83 -10.14 17.06
N ILE A 151 -20.02 -9.79 18.06
CA ILE A 151 -20.51 -9.47 19.40
C ILE A 151 -21.23 -8.11 19.40
N THR A 152 -20.69 -7.10 18.70
CA THR A 152 -21.27 -5.76 18.61
C THR A 152 -22.55 -5.70 17.76
N THR A 153 -22.67 -6.54 16.72
CA THR A 153 -23.89 -6.59 15.87
C THR A 153 -25.05 -7.38 16.48
N ARG A 154 -24.85 -8.02 17.64
CA ARG A 154 -25.90 -8.75 18.39
C ARG A 154 -26.50 -7.96 19.57
N CYS A 155 -26.06 -6.73 19.81
CA CYS A 155 -26.72 -5.77 20.71
C CYS A 155 -27.54 -4.76 19.90
#